data_AF-A0A3S5DMY3-F1
#
_entry.id   AF-A0A3S5DMY3-F1
#
_cell.length_a   1.000
_cell.length_b   1.000
_cell.length_c   1.000
_cell.angle_alpha   90.00
_cell.angle_beta   90.00
_cell.angle_gamma   90.00
#
_symmetry.space_group_name_H-M   'P 1'
#
loop_
_entity.id
_entity.type
_entity.pdbx_description
1 polymer ?
#
loop_
_entity_poly.entity_id
_entity_poly.type
_entity_poly.pdbx_seq_one_letter_code
_entity_poly.pdbx_strand_id
1 'polypeptide(L)' 'MELHSDTFNPEDFPWQGLTLTPAAAAHIRELAEKQPGMLGVRLSVKQTGCAGFGYVLDTVREAG' A
#
# COMPACT_ATOMS: atom_id res chain seq x y z
N MET A 1 -12.36 -4.54 -39.20
CA MET A 1 -12.77 -4.65 -37.79
C MET A 1 -11.50 -4.49 -36.99
N GLU A 2 -11.12 -3.24 -36.73
CA GLU A 2 -9.86 -2.95 -36.04
C GLU A 2 -10.13 -3.01 -34.54
N LEU A 3 -9.63 -4.05 -33.88
CA LEU A 3 -9.57 -4.09 -32.42
C LEU A 3 -8.64 -2.95 -32.00
N HIS A 4 -9.21 -1.84 -31.53
CA HIS A 4 -8.47 -0.95 -30.64
C HIS A 4 -8.22 -1.76 -29.37
N SER A 5 -6.96 -2.15 -29.15
CA SER A 5 -6.55 -2.63 -27.85
C SER A 5 -6.71 -1.46 -26.88
N ASP A 6 -7.75 -1.49 -26.05
CA ASP A 6 -7.95 -0.50 -24.99
C ASP A 6 -6.68 -0.47 -24.12
N THR A 7 -5.99 0.66 -24.10
CA THR A 7 -4.82 0.87 -23.24
C THR A 7 -5.26 0.78 -21.79
N PHE A 8 -4.74 -0.20 -21.06
CA PHE A 8 -4.98 -0.29 -19.62
C PHE A 8 -4.24 0.85 -18.89
N ASN A 9 -4.99 1.68 -18.17
CA ASN A 9 -4.47 2.63 -17.20
C ASN A 9 -4.90 2.18 -15.79
N PRO A 10 -3.96 1.82 -14.90
CA PRO A 10 -4.29 1.35 -13.55
C PRO A 10 -4.96 2.42 -12.68
N GLU A 11 -4.74 3.69 -12.98
CA GLU A 11 -5.35 4.81 -12.24
C GLU A 11 -6.87 4.91 -12.50
N ASP A 12 -7.35 4.40 -13.63
CA ASP A 12 -8.76 4.43 -14.02
C ASP A 12 -9.55 3.22 -13.48
N PHE A 13 -8.88 2.30 -12.77
CA PHE A 13 -9.49 1.07 -12.30
C PHE A 13 -10.11 1.22 -10.90
N PRO A 14 -11.36 0.77 -10.68
CA PRO A 14 -11.99 0.81 -9.37
C PRO A 14 -11.45 -0.31 -8.48
N TRP A 15 -10.35 -0.05 -7.78
CA TRP A 15 -9.74 -0.99 -6.84
C TRP A 15 -10.66 -1.30 -5.65
N GLN A 16 -10.77 -2.58 -5.26
CA GLN A 16 -11.51 -3.00 -4.05
C GLN A 16 -10.90 -2.45 -2.75
N GLY A 17 -9.62 -2.11 -2.78
CA GLY A 17 -8.86 -1.62 -1.63
C GLY A 17 -8.25 -2.71 -0.75
N LEU A 18 -7.73 -2.31 0.40
CA LEU A 18 -7.07 -3.17 1.38
C LEU A 18 -7.80 -3.09 2.73
N THR A 19 -7.76 -4.17 3.50
CA THR A 19 -8.34 -4.24 4.85
C THR A 19 -7.27 -4.52 5.88
N LEU A 20 -7.50 -4.04 7.11
CA LEU A 20 -6.67 -4.37 8.27
C LEU A 20 -7.46 -5.25 9.23
N THR A 21 -6.80 -6.25 9.80
CA THR A 21 -7.37 -6.95 10.96
C THR A 21 -7.45 -5.99 12.16
N PRO A 22 -8.34 -6.24 13.13
CA PRO A 22 -8.42 -5.41 14.32
C PRO A 22 -7.09 -5.28 15.08
N ALA A 23 -6.32 -6.38 15.15
CA ALA A 23 -5.01 -6.42 15.79
C ALA A 23 -3.97 -5.56 15.05
N ALA A 24 -3.93 -5.62 13.71
CA ALA A 24 -3.03 -4.80 12.91
C ALA A 24 -3.35 -3.30 13.08
N ALA A 25 -4.64 -2.96 13.08
CA ALA A 25 -5.08 -1.58 13.31
C ALA A 25 -4.69 -1.07 14.70
N ALA A 26 -4.83 -1.90 15.75
CA ALA A 26 -4.39 -1.54 17.10
C ALA A 26 -2.87 -1.30 17.15
N HIS A 27 -2.08 -2.19 16.56
CA HIS A 27 -0.63 -2.07 16.55
C HIS A 27 -0.13 -0.82 15.84
N ILE A 28 -0.73 -0.45 14.70
CA ILE A 28 -0.37 0.78 13.98
C ILE A 28 -0.67 2.03 14.83
N ARG A 29 -1.78 2.03 15.58
CA ARG A 29 -2.12 3.14 16.50
C ARG A 29 -1.09 3.27 17.63
N GLU A 30 -0.71 2.16 18.25
CA GLU A 30 0.34 2.16 19.28
C GLU A 30 1.69 2.67 18.74
N LEU A 31 2.03 2.36 17.49
CA LEU A 31 3.23 2.87 16.83
C LEU A 31 3.16 4.38 16.61
N ALA A 32 2.00 4.90 16.21
CA ALA A 32 1.78 6.34 16.02
C ALA A 32 1.84 7.12 17.33
N GLU A 33 1.29 6.58 18.42
CA GLU A 33 1.39 7.17 19.76
C GLU A 33 2.84 7.30 20.25
N LYS A 34 3.68 6.32 19.91
CA LYS A 34 5.11 6.31 20.28
C LYS A 34 5.98 7.21 19.41
N GLN A 35 5.49 7.62 18.24
CA GLN A 35 6.27 8.36 17.24
C GLN A 35 5.55 9.66 16.85
N PRO A 36 5.86 10.77 17.53
CA PRO A 36 5.28 12.08 17.21
C PRO A 36 5.48 12.42 15.73
N GLY A 37 4.39 12.79 15.06
CA GLY A 37 4.39 13.13 13.63
C GLY A 37 4.22 11.94 12.68
N MET A 38 4.03 10.72 13.18
CA MET A 38 3.63 9.58 12.34
C MET A 38 2.15 9.70 11.97
N LEU A 39 1.86 9.71 10.67
CA LEU A 39 0.51 9.74 10.12
C LEU A 39 -0.06 8.32 9.90
N GLY A 40 0.81 7.33 9.68
CA GLY A 40 0.39 5.96 9.43
C GLY A 40 1.50 5.12 8.80
N VAL A 41 1.09 4.07 8.08
CA VAL A 41 2.00 3.16 7.37
C VAL A 41 1.70 3.12 5.88
N ARG A 42 2.75 2.94 5.07
CA ARG A 42 2.67 2.71 3.63
C ARG A 42 3.05 1.27 3.33
N LEU A 43 2.17 0.56 2.63
CA LEU A 43 2.44 -0.78 2.11
C LEU A 43 2.97 -0.66 0.69
N SER A 44 4.19 -1.15 0.48
CA SER A 44 4.85 -1.22 -0.83
C SER A 44 5.24 -2.66 -1.13
N VAL A 45 5.56 -2.93 -2.40
CA VAL A 45 6.21 -4.19 -2.81
C VAL A 45 7.64 -3.90 -3.25
N LYS A 46 8.56 -4.80 -2.93
CA LYS A 46 9.92 -4.81 -3.47
C LYS A 46 10.18 -6.11 -4.20
N GLN A 47 10.95 -6.07 -5.27
CA GLN A 47 11.39 -7.30 -5.95
C GLN A 47 12.29 -8.12 -5.01
N THR A 48 12.09 -9.43 -5.00
CA THR A 48 12.84 -10.39 -4.19
C THR A 48 13.16 -11.63 -5.03
N GLY A 49 14.46 -11.92 -5.23
CA GLY A 49 14.91 -13.07 -6.02
C GLY A 49 14.60 -12.97 -7.52
N CYS A 50 14.44 -14.11 -8.18
CA CYS A 50 14.32 -14.20 -9.65
C CYS A 50 12.99 -13.62 -10.18
N ALA A 51 11.86 -13.90 -9.51
CA ALA A 51 10.53 -13.44 -9.92
C ALA A 51 9.61 -13.10 -8.74
N GLY A 52 10.14 -13.05 -7.51
CA GLY A 52 9.33 -12.82 -6.31
C GLY A 52 9.14 -11.34 -6.01
N PHE A 53 8.10 -11.05 -5.23
CA PHE A 53 7.89 -9.76 -4.60
C PHE A 53 7.64 -9.95 -3.11
N GLY A 54 8.18 -9.06 -2.29
CA GLY A 54 7.95 -9.00 -0.85
C GLY A 54 7.28 -7.70 -0.43
N TYR A 55 6.45 -7.78 0.61
CA TYR A 55 5.83 -6.59 1.20
C TYR A 55 6.83 -5.80 2.05
N VAL A 56 6.69 -4.48 2.01
CA VAL A 56 7.46 -3.53 2.83
C VAL A 56 6.46 -2.59 3.48
N LEU A 57 6.61 -2.38 4.79
CA LEU A 57 5.84 -1.39 5.53
C LEU A 57 6.76 -0.27 5.99
N ASP A 58 6.50 0.94 5.50
CA ASP A 58 7.20 2.16 5.91
C ASP A 58 6.32 3.03 6.80
N THR A 59 6.93 3.78 7.72
CA THR A 59 6.20 4.83 8.46
C THR A 59 6.06 6.07 7.60
N VAL A 60 4.88 6.70 7.64
CA VAL A 60 4.56 7.90 6.87
C VAL A 60 4.49 9.08 7.82
N ARG A 61 5.15 10.20 7.46
CA ARG A 61 5.17 11.44 8.25
C ARG A 61 4.58 12.65 7.52
N GLU A 62 4.39 12.53 6.21
CA GLU A 62 3.82 13.57 5.35
C GLU A 62 2.77 12.92 4.44
N ALA A 63 1.67 13.63 4.17
CA ALA A 63 0.69 13.16 3.21
C ALA A 63 1.26 13.30 1.79
N GLY A 64 1.16 12.22 1.01
CA GLY A 64 1.58 12.16 -0.39
C GLY A 64 0.46 12.46 -1.37
#